data_AF-A0A9E5RFT7-F1
#
_entry.id   AF-A0A9E5RFT7-F1
#
_cell.length_a   1.000
_cell.length_b   1.000
_cell.length_c   1.000
_cell.angle_alpha   90.00
_cell.angle_beta   90.00
_cell.angle_gamma   90.00
#
_symmetry.space_group_name_H-M   'P 1'
#
loop_
_entity.id
_entity.type
_entity.pdbx_description
1 polymer ?
#
loop_
_entity_poly.entity_id
_entity_poly.type
_entity_poly.pdbx_seq_one_letter_code
_entity_poly.pdbx_strand_id
1 'polypeptide(L)' 'MKALIQSIVSILVFITDRVYRNRPYPRFYVLETVARVPYFAYLSVLHLYETLGWWRKADL' A
#
# COMPACT_ATOMS: atom_id res chain seq x y z
N MET A 1 0.83 -16.71 -4.09
CA MET A 1 0.93 -15.36 -3.48
C MET A 1 0.55 -14.24 -4.44
N LYS A 2 1.14 -14.12 -5.63
CA LYS A 2 0.76 -13.07 -6.61
C LYS A 2 -0.73 -13.04 -6.97
N ALA A 3 -1.34 -14.22 -7.19
CA ALA A 3 -2.76 -14.33 -7.50
C ALA A 3 -3.66 -13.75 -6.41
N LEU A 4 -3.37 -14.02 -5.13
CA LEU A 4 -4.12 -13.50 -3.99
C LEU A 4 -4.10 -11.96 -3.94
N ILE A 5 -2.90 -11.37 -4.09
CA ILE A 5 -2.71 -9.92 -4.05
C ILE A 5 -3.46 -9.25 -5.21
N GLN A 6 -3.38 -9.83 -6.41
CA GLN A 6 -4.11 -9.32 -7.58
C GLN A 6 -5.63 -9.40 -7.39
N SER A 7 -6.15 -10.48 -6.79
CA SER A 7 -7.58 -10.59 -6.47
C SER A 7 -8.04 -9.49 -5.51
N ILE A 8 -7.26 -9.21 -4.45
CA ILE A 8 -7.56 -8.16 -3.48
C ILE A 8 -7.56 -6.78 -4.16
N VAL A 9 -6.53 -6.48 -4.94
CA VAL A 9 -6.42 -5.20 -5.66
C VAL A 9 -7.57 -5.04 -6.65
N SER A 10 -7.91 -6.10 -7.39
CA SER A 10 -9.02 -6.09 -8.35
C SER A 10 -10.36 -5.78 -7.68
N ILE A 11 -10.62 -6.36 -6.50
CA ILE A 11 -11.80 -6.05 -5.69
C ILE A 11 -11.80 -4.59 -5.24
N LEU A 12 -10.67 -4.07 -4.76
CA LEU A 12 -10.56 -2.68 -4.30
C LEU A 12 -10.82 -1.69 -5.43
N VAL A 13 -10.26 -1.95 -6.61
CA VAL A 13 -10.45 -1.16 -7.83
C VAL A 13 -11.91 -1.19 -8.26
N PHE A 14 -12.54 -2.37 -8.23
CA PHE A 14 -13.96 -2.54 -8.57
C PHE A 14 -14.87 -1.74 -7.64
N ILE A 15 -14.63 -1.78 -6.33
CA ILE A 15 -15.39 -1.00 -5.34
C ILE A 15 -15.21 0.50 -5.61
N THR A 16 -13.97 0.94 -5.83
CA THR A 16 -13.66 2.36 -6.08
C THR A 16 -14.32 2.86 -7.38
N ASP A 17 -14.33 2.06 -8.45
CA ASP A 17 -15.00 2.42 -9.70
C ASP A 17 -16.53 2.54 -9.54
N ARG A 18 -17.14 1.64 -8.75
CA ARG A 18 -18.58 1.68 -8.47
C ARG A 18 -18.98 2.87 -7.61
N VAL A 19 -18.21 3.17 -6.56
CA VAL A 19 -18.53 4.25 -5.60
C VAL A 19 -18.30 5.64 -6.22
N TYR A 20 -17.24 5.81 -7.01
CA TYR A 20 -16.87 7.11 -7.58
C TYR A 20 -17.30 7.28 -9.05
N ARG A 21 -18.31 6.52 -9.48
CA ARG A 21 -18.89 6.66 -10.82
C ARG A 21 -19.37 8.09 -11.05
N ASN A 22 -18.99 8.69 -12.18
CA ASN A 22 -19.26 10.09 -12.56
C ASN A 22 -18.60 11.17 -11.68
N ARG A 23 -17.65 10.83 -10.79
CA ARG A 23 -16.92 11.80 -9.97
C ARG A 23 -15.40 11.65 -10.17
N PRO A 24 -14.82 12.31 -11.20
CA PRO A 24 -13.40 12.12 -11.54
C PRO A 24 -12.44 12.67 -10.48
N TYR A 25 -12.74 13.83 -9.86
CA TYR A 25 -11.86 14.44 -8.86
C TYR A 25 -11.70 13.61 -7.57
N PRO A 26 -12.79 13.12 -6.93
CA PRO A 26 -12.67 12.25 -5.76
C PRO A 26 -11.97 10.92 -6.07
N ARG A 27 -12.22 10.34 -7.25
CA ARG A 27 -11.56 9.11 -7.69
C ARG A 27 -10.04 9.30 -7.76
N PHE A 28 -9.59 10.41 -8.34
CA PHE A 28 -8.17 10.72 -8.46
C PHE A 28 -7.51 10.90 -7.09
N TYR A 29 -8.14 11.64 -6.18
CA TYR A 29 -7.61 11.85 -4.82
C TYR A 29 -7.39 10.53 -4.05
N VAL A 30 -8.35 9.61 -4.14
CA VAL A 30 -8.24 8.29 -3.50
C VAL A 30 -7.12 7.47 -4.12
N LEU A 31 -7.05 7.41 -5.45
CA LEU A 31 -6.00 6.65 -6.15
C LEU A 31 -4.60 7.22 -5.86
N GLU A 32 -4.47 8.55 -5.82
CA GLU A 32 -3.24 9.25 -5.46
C GLU A 32 -2.79 8.93 -4.02
N THR A 33 -3.75 8.88 -3.09
CA THR A 33 -3.47 8.53 -1.69
C THR A 33 -3.01 7.08 -1.57
N VAL A 34 -3.72 6.14 -2.19
CA VAL A 34 -3.37 4.71 -2.18
C VAL A 34 -1.99 4.47 -2.82
N ALA A 35 -1.63 5.22 -3.86
CA ALA A 35 -0.32 5.11 -4.50
C ALA A 35 0.85 5.51 -3.58
N ARG A 36 0.64 6.32 -2.55
CA ARG A 36 1.69 6.77 -1.60
C ARG A 36 1.88 5.83 -0.40
N VAL A 37 0.87 5.02 -0.08
CA VAL A 37 0.88 4.12 1.10
C VAL A 37 2.02 3.08 1.07
N PRO A 38 2.36 2.43 -0.07
CA PRO A 38 3.37 1.37 -0.07
C PRO A 38 4.75 1.85 0.37
N TYR A 39 5.13 3.07 -0.04
CA TYR A 39 6.41 3.66 0.34
C TYR A 39 6.46 3.95 1.84
N PHE A 40 5.39 4.51 2.39
CA PHE A 40 5.29 4.76 3.83
C PHE A 40 5.31 3.49 4.66
N ALA A 41 4.60 2.45 4.23
CA ALA A 41 4.59 1.15 4.90
C ALA A 41 5.98 0.52 4.92
N TYR A 42 6.71 0.58 3.80
CA TYR A 42 8.08 0.09 3.72
C TYR A 42 9.01 0.84 4.69
N LEU A 43 8.99 2.18 4.67
CA LEU A 43 9.81 2.99 5.57
C LEU A 43 9.49 2.74 7.05
N SER A 44 8.20 2.59 7.39
CA SER A 44 7.79 2.32 8.78
C SER A 44 8.32 0.99 9.29
N VAL A 45 8.29 -0.04 8.45
CA VAL A 45 8.85 -1.35 8.77
C VAL A 45 10.37 -1.29 8.87
N LEU A 46 11.04 -0.58 7.95
CA LEU A 46 12.48 -0.37 8.01
C LEU A 46 12.89 0.33 9.31
N HIS A 47 12.17 1.40 9.67
CA HIS A 47 12.41 2.13 10.91
C HIS A 47 12.16 1.27 12.16
N LEU A 48 11.15 0.40 12.12
CA LEU A 48 10.93 -0.60 13.16
C LEU A 48 12.10 -1.58 13.27
N TYR A 49 12.64 -2.05 12.14
CA TYR A 49 13.83 -2.92 12.14
C TYR A 49 15.08 -2.23 12.69
N GLU A 50 15.25 -0.93 12.40
CA GLU A 50 16.34 -0.11 12.95
C GLU A 50 16.21 0.09 14.46
N THR A 51 15.02 0.46 14.94
CA THR A 51 14.77 0.71 16.37
C THR A 51 14.89 -0.56 17.22
N LEU A 52 14.50 -1.72 16.69
CA LEU A 52 14.66 -3.02 17.36
C LEU A 52 16.09 -3.57 17.29
N GLY A 53 17.00 -2.92 16.55
CA GLY A 53 18.40 -3.35 16.42
C GLY A 53 18.58 -4.67 15.66
N TRP A 54 17.53 -5.20 15.02
CA TRP A 54 17.57 -6.46 14.26
C TRP A 54 18.44 -6.37 13.00
N TRP A 55 18.83 -5.17 12.60
CA TRP A 55 19.81 -4.93 11.55
C TRP A 55 21.23 -5.41 11.92
N ARG A 56 21.59 -5.46 13.22
CA ARG A 56 22.94 -5.84 13.70
C ARG A 56 23.21 -7.34 13.78
N LYS A 57 22.23 -8.21 13.48
CA LYS A 57 22.42 -9.67 13.50
C LYS A 57 23.04 -10.24 12.22
N ALA A 58 23.25 -9.42 11.19
CA ALA A 58 23.91 -9.82 9.95
C ALA A 58 25.46 -9.86 10.06
N ASP A 59 26.02 -9.41 11.19
CA ASP A 59 27.47 -9.31 11.44
C ASP A 59 28.02 -10.46 12.31
N LEU A 60 27.25 -11.55 12.50
CA LEU A 60 27.65 -12.76 13.25
C LEU A 60 27.59 -14.01 12.36
#